data_AF-A0A101G9F1-F1
#
_entry.id   AF-A0A101G9F1-F1
#
_cell.length_a   1.000
_cell.length_b   1.000
_cell.length_c   1.000
_cell.angle_alpha   90.00
_cell.angle_beta   90.00
_cell.angle_gamma   90.00
#
_symmetry.space_group_name_H-M   'P 1'
#
loop_
_entity.id
_entity.type
_entity.pdbx_description
1 polymer ?
#
loop_
_entity_poly.entity_id
_entity_poly.type
_entity_poly.pdbx_seq_one_letter_code
_entity_poly.pdbx_strand_id
1 'polypeptide(L)'
;YLKPVTRGWNCRVLTCSALTGSGIPDIRRMIWEFKEKITETGIFQQRRKEQAVNWFFSMIDERMRAWFYDHPGIRENINTLKEKIASGTLLPTTGAEQLMEGFLEKISIKNGK
;
A
#
# COMPACT_ATOMS: atom_id res chain seq x y z
N TYR A 1 -28.21 -7.84 -1.28
CA TYR A 1 -27.42 -9.08 -1.11
C TYR A 1 -25.94 -8.75 -1.22
N LEU A 2 -25.13 -9.11 -0.22
CA LEU A 2 -23.66 -8.95 -0.24
C LEU A 2 -23.04 -9.98 -1.19
N LYS A 3 -22.27 -9.52 -2.17
CA LYS A 3 -21.49 -10.42 -3.04
C LYS A 3 -20.34 -11.01 -2.22
N PRO A 4 -20.12 -12.34 -2.25
CA PRO A 4 -19.00 -12.94 -1.55
C PRO A 4 -17.69 -12.43 -2.15
N VAL A 5 -16.77 -11.97 -1.29
CA VAL A 5 -15.43 -11.47 -1.68
C VAL A 5 -14.64 -12.52 -2.45
N THR A 6 -14.91 -13.81 -2.21
CA THR A 6 -14.32 -14.93 -2.93
C THR A 6 -15.40 -15.75 -3.59
N ARG A 7 -15.38 -15.81 -4.92
CA ARG A 7 -16.29 -16.67 -5.70
C ARG A 7 -16.15 -18.12 -5.23
N GLY A 8 -17.27 -18.79 -4.97
CA GLY A 8 -17.28 -20.18 -4.51
C GLY A 8 -17.07 -20.39 -3.01
N TRP A 9 -16.80 -19.34 -2.23
CA TRP A 9 -16.74 -19.42 -0.77
C TRP A 9 -17.87 -18.64 -0.12
N ASN A 10 -18.60 -19.28 0.80
CA ASN A 10 -19.54 -18.61 1.67
C ASN A 10 -18.83 -18.26 2.99
N CYS A 11 -18.74 -16.96 3.29
CA CYS A 11 -18.07 -16.50 4.50
C CYS A 11 -18.88 -16.89 5.73
N ARG A 12 -18.25 -17.59 6.67
CA ARG A 12 -18.85 -18.02 7.93
C ARG A 12 -18.26 -17.19 9.07
N VAL A 13 -19.09 -16.85 10.04
CA VAL A 13 -18.69 -16.13 11.26
C VAL A 13 -18.66 -17.14 12.42
N LEU A 14 -17.56 -17.18 13.17
CA LEU A 14 -17.42 -18.00 14.38
C LEU A 14 -17.05 -17.12 15.57
N THR A 15 -17.39 -17.58 16.77
CA THR A 15 -16.95 -16.98 18.03
C THR A 15 -15.76 -17.76 18.60
N CYS A 16 -14.84 -17.07 19.28
CA CYS A 16 -13.73 -17.71 19.96
C CYS A 16 -13.29 -16.91 21.19
N SER A 17 -12.54 -17.56 22.07
CA SER A 17 -11.88 -16.94 23.21
C SER A 17 -10.42 -17.36 23.22
N ALA A 18 -9.52 -16.39 23.03
CA ALA A 18 -8.08 -16.64 23.10
C ALA A 18 -7.64 -17.04 24.51
N LEU A 19 -8.33 -16.54 25.54
CA LEU A 19 -8.02 -16.83 26.95
C LEU A 19 -8.36 -18.29 27.32
N THR A 20 -9.49 -18.80 26.86
CA THR A 20 -9.96 -20.16 27.20
C THR A 20 -9.63 -21.19 26.11
N GLY A 21 -9.17 -20.76 24.94
CA GLY A 21 -8.94 -21.60 23.77
C GLY A 21 -10.22 -22.04 23.04
N SER A 22 -11.40 -21.64 23.52
CA SER A 22 -12.68 -22.01 22.92
C SER A 22 -12.81 -21.46 21.49
N GLY A 23 -13.32 -22.27 20.56
CA GLY A 23 -13.54 -21.88 19.16
C GLY A 23 -12.29 -21.79 18.28
N ILE A 24 -11.08 -21.83 18.85
CA ILE A 24 -9.82 -21.79 18.08
C ILE A 24 -9.66 -23.01 17.15
N PRO A 25 -9.97 -24.26 17.57
CA PRO A 25 -9.92 -25.42 16.68
C PRO A 25 -10.89 -25.30 15.50
N ASP A 26 -12.06 -24.70 15.71
CA ASP A 26 -13.09 -24.54 14.69
C ASP A 26 -12.67 -23.51 13.63
N ILE A 27 -12.06 -22.40 14.06
CA ILE A 27 -11.42 -21.43 13.18
C ILE A 27 -10.33 -22.10 12.34
N ARG A 28 -9.48 -22.93 12.96
CA ARG A 28 -8.42 -23.65 12.24
C ARG A 28 -9.01 -24.56 11.16
N ARG A 29 -10.05 -25.33 11.46
CA ARG A 29 -10.73 -26.17 10.46
C ARG A 29 -11.28 -25.34 9.31
N MET A 30 -11.94 -24.22 9.61
CA MET A 30 -12.45 -23.30 8.58
C MET A 30 -11.35 -22.77 7.65
N ILE A 31 -10.17 -22.42 8.20
CA ILE A 31 -9.04 -21.93 7.40
C ILE A 31 -8.56 -23.01 6.43
N TRP A 32 -8.46 -24.27 6.87
CA TRP A 32 -8.07 -25.39 6.01
C TRP A 32 -9.11 -25.67 4.93
N GLU A 33 -10.39 -25.74 5.29
CA GLU A 33 -11.50 -25.90 4.34
C GLU A 33 -11.50 -24.80 3.27
N PHE A 34 -11.23 -23.55 3.67
CA PHE A 34 -11.10 -22.43 2.74
C PHE A 34 -9.93 -22.64 1.78
N LYS A 35 -8.76 -22.98 2.32
CA LYS A 35 -7.55 -23.15 1.53
C LYS A 35 -7.72 -24.26 0.50
N GLU A 36 -8.26 -25.41 0.90
CA GLU A 36 -8.51 -26.55 0.01
C GLU A 36 -9.44 -26.15 -1.13
N LYS A 37 -10.64 -25.67 -0.79
CA LYS A 37 -11.66 -25.30 -1.77
C LYS A 37 -11.20 -24.22 -2.75
N ILE A 38 -10.48 -23.20 -2.26
CA ILE A 38 -10.00 -22.11 -3.12
C ILE A 38 -8.79 -22.52 -3.95
N THR A 39 -7.98 -23.47 -3.47
CA THR A 39 -6.87 -24.04 -4.25
C THR A 39 -7.39 -24.87 -5.41
N GLU A 40 -8.39 -25.72 -5.20
CA GLU A 40 -9.03 -26.52 -6.25
C GLU A 40 -9.61 -25.66 -7.37
N THR A 41 -10.17 -24.49 -7.05
CA THR A 41 -10.70 -23.56 -8.06
C THR A 41 -9.64 -22.78 -8.83
N GLY A 42 -8.35 -22.89 -8.48
CA GLY A 42 -7.26 -22.11 -9.08
C GLY A 42 -7.19 -20.64 -8.64
N ILE A 43 -8.25 -20.11 -8.01
CA ILE A 43 -8.34 -18.73 -7.49
C ILE A 43 -7.19 -18.43 -6.53
N PHE A 44 -6.78 -19.42 -5.72
CA PHE A 44 -5.69 -19.23 -4.77
C PHE A 44 -4.38 -18.81 -5.45
N GLN A 45 -4.00 -19.48 -6.54
CA GLN A 45 -2.76 -19.18 -7.24
C GLN A 45 -2.85 -17.91 -8.06
N GLN A 46 -4.02 -17.63 -8.66
CA GLN A 46 -4.25 -16.37 -9.37
C GLN A 46 -4.06 -15.16 -8.42
N ARG A 47 -4.69 -15.20 -7.24
CA ARG A 47 -4.55 -14.15 -6.23
C ARG A 47 -3.10 -13.97 -5.76
N ARG A 48 -2.34 -15.05 -5.61
CA ARG A 48 -0.92 -14.94 -5.22
C ARG A 48 -0.07 -14.26 -6.28
N LYS A 49 -0.34 -14.50 -7.56
CA LYS A 49 0.33 -13.78 -8.66
C LYS A 49 -0.01 -12.30 -8.64
N GLU A 50 -1.30 -11.96 -8.48
CA GLU A 50 -1.76 -10.57 -8.37
C GLU A 50 -1.13 -9.86 -7.16
N GLN A 51 -1.08 -10.53 -6.00
CA GLN A 51 -0.43 -10.02 -4.80
C GLN A 51 1.07 -9.76 -5.01
N ALA A 52 1.78 -10.64 -5.71
CA ALA A 52 3.19 -10.43 -6.01
C ALA A 52 3.41 -9.21 -6.92
N VAL A 53 2.56 -9.02 -7.93
CA VAL A 53 2.60 -7.83 -8.80
C VAL A 53 2.26 -6.57 -8.01
N ASN A 54 1.24 -6.60 -7.16
CA ASN A 54 0.87 -5.47 -6.30
C ASN A 54 2.01 -5.12 -5.33
N TRP A 55 2.64 -6.13 -4.73
CA TRP A 55 3.79 -5.93 -3.85
C TRP A 55 4.95 -5.29 -4.60
N PHE A 56 5.26 -5.74 -5.83
CA PHE A 56 6.26 -5.09 -6.68
C PHE A 56 6.00 -3.58 -6.84
N PHE A 57 4.77 -3.18 -7.15
CA PHE A 57 4.42 -1.75 -7.25
C PHE A 57 4.48 -1.02 -5.91
N SER A 58 4.09 -1.66 -4.80
CA SER A 58 4.20 -1.06 -3.46
C SER A 58 5.66 -0.78 -3.08
N MET A 59 6.59 -1.68 -3.41
CA MET A 59 8.02 -1.45 -3.18
C MET A 59 8.55 -0.28 -4.00
N ILE A 60 8.08 -0.14 -5.24
CA ILE A 60 8.42 1.01 -6.08
C ILE A 60 7.93 2.31 -5.44
N ASP A 61 6.65 2.40 -5.05
CA ASP A 61 6.09 3.61 -4.45
C ASP A 61 6.81 3.97 -3.14
N GLU A 62 7.04 2.98 -2.27
CA GLU A 62 7.81 3.18 -1.04
C GLU A 62 9.22 3.71 -1.34
N ARG A 63 9.91 3.13 -2.32
CA ARG A 63 11.26 3.55 -2.69
C ARG A 63 11.29 4.94 -3.31
N MET A 64 10.33 5.27 -4.18
CA MET A 64 10.20 6.60 -4.77
C MET A 64 9.94 7.66 -3.69
N ARG A 65 9.02 7.40 -2.76
CA ARG A 65 8.72 8.29 -1.63
C ARG A 65 9.96 8.49 -0.76
N ALA A 66 10.67 7.42 -0.42
CA ALA A 66 11.90 7.51 0.36
C ALA A 66 12.94 8.39 -0.37
N TRP A 67 13.20 8.13 -1.65
CA TRP A 67 14.14 8.95 -2.44
C TRP A 67 13.74 10.42 -2.53
N PHE A 68 12.45 10.70 -2.65
CA PHE A 68 11.94 12.06 -2.70
C PHE A 68 12.15 12.80 -1.37
N TYR A 69 11.71 12.22 -0.26
CA TYR A 69 11.74 12.88 1.04
C TYR A 69 13.14 12.89 1.71
N ASP A 70 14.00 11.91 1.39
CA ASP A 70 15.37 11.85 1.92
C ASP A 70 16.32 12.82 1.21
N HIS A 71 15.95 13.35 0.04
CA HIS A 71 16.81 14.25 -0.70
C HIS A 71 16.98 15.59 0.07
N PRO A 72 18.20 15.99 0.50
CA PRO A 72 18.40 17.17 1.36
C PRO A 72 17.80 18.45 0.77
N GLY A 73 18.01 18.68 -0.52
CA GLY A 73 17.45 19.85 -1.21
C GLY A 73 15.92 19.83 -1.40
N ILE A 74 15.25 18.68 -1.25
CA ILE A 74 13.78 18.60 -1.26
C ILE A 74 13.26 18.87 0.14
N ARG A 75 13.91 18.31 1.17
CA ARG A 75 13.57 18.54 2.57
C ARG A 75 13.60 20.03 2.93
N GLU A 76 14.59 20.77 2.45
CA GLU A 76 14.68 22.22 2.64
C GLU A 76 13.54 22.96 1.92
N ASN A 77 13.30 22.65 0.63
CA ASN A 77 12.21 23.24 -0.15
C ASN A 77 10.83 22.97 0.47
N ILE A 78 10.60 21.78 1.04
CA ILE A 78 9.36 21.43 1.72
C ILE A 78 9.05 22.41 2.86
N ASN A 79 10.03 22.76 3.68
CA ASN A 79 9.82 23.67 4.82
C ASN A 79 9.41 25.06 4.32
N THR A 80 10.16 25.60 3.37
CA THR A 80 9.89 26.92 2.78
C THR A 80 8.52 26.97 2.10
N LEU A 81 8.14 25.93 1.35
CA LEU A 81 6.85 25.88 0.67
C LEU A 81 5.69 25.71 1.64
N LYS A 82 5.87 24.90 2.70
CA LYS A 82 4.85 24.75 3.76
C LYS A 82 4.53 26.07 4.44
N GLU A 83 5.54 26.88 4.75
CA GLU A 83 5.33 28.20 5.35
C GLU A 83 4.54 29.12 4.41
N LYS A 84 4.91 29.19 3.12
CA LYS A 84 4.21 30.00 2.12
C LYS A 84 2.76 29.55 1.89
N ILE A 85 2.49 28.25 1.97
CA ILE A 85 1.13 27.70 1.87
C ILE A 85 0.32 28.05 3.12
N ALA A 86 0.91 27.87 4.30
CA ALA A 86 0.26 28.20 5.57
C ALA A 86 -0.05 29.70 5.71
N SER A 87 0.79 30.57 5.16
CA SER A 87 0.55 32.02 5.11
C SER A 87 -0.44 32.45 4.01
N GLY A 88 -0.92 31.52 3.18
CA GLY A 88 -1.83 31.81 2.06
C GLY A 88 -1.17 32.53 0.87
N THR A 89 0.16 32.64 0.86
CA THR A 89 0.94 33.31 -0.19
C THR A 89 1.20 32.39 -1.39
N LEU A 90 0.99 31.08 -1.22
CA LEU A 90 1.15 30.08 -2.27
C LEU A 90 0.00 29.05 -2.21
N LEU A 91 -0.55 28.70 -3.37
CA LEU A 91 -1.54 27.65 -3.47
C LEU A 91 -0.89 26.27 -3.28
N PRO A 92 -1.55 25.32 -2.57
CA PRO A 92 -1.02 23.96 -2.39
C PRO A 92 -0.68 23.25 -3.70
N THR A 93 -1.48 23.46 -4.75
CA THR A 93 -1.26 22.87 -6.09
C THR A 93 0.04 23.37 -6.70
N THR A 94 0.25 24.69 -6.71
CA THR A 94 1.47 25.31 -7.24
C THR A 94 2.70 24.92 -6.41
N GLY A 95 2.57 24.86 -5.08
CA GLY A 95 3.67 24.40 -4.22
C GLY A 95 4.06 22.93 -4.49
N ALA A 96 3.09 22.06 -4.76
CA ALA A 96 3.37 20.68 -5.13
C ALA A 96 4.08 20.58 -6.49
N GLU A 97 3.65 21.33 -7.50
CA GLU A 97 4.31 21.39 -8.82
C GLU A 97 5.76 21.88 -8.69
N GLN A 98 5.98 23.01 -8.01
CA GLN A 98 7.33 23.55 -7.78
C GLN A 98 8.27 22.56 -7.10
N LEU A 99 7.76 21.81 -6.12
CA LEU A 99 8.56 20.81 -5.43
C LEU A 99 8.92 19.62 -6.32
N MET A 100 7.99 19.18 -7.17
CA MET A 100 8.19 18.07 -8.11
C MET A 100 9.18 18.45 -9.22
N GLU A 101 9.05 19.65 -9.81
CA GLU A 101 9.98 20.16 -10.81
C GLU A 101 11.41 20.25 -10.24
N GLY A 102 11.55 20.84 -9.04
CA GLY A 102 12.83 20.92 -8.36
C GLY A 102 13.46 19.56 -8.03
N PHE A 103 12.66 18.50 -7.88
CA PHE A 103 13.17 17.14 -7.72
C PHE A 103 13.66 16.53 -9.04
N LEU A 104 12.89 16.69 -10.12
CA LEU A 104 13.25 16.16 -11.44
C LEU A 104 14.54 16.78 -11.98
N GLU A 105 14.73 18.09 -11.80
CA GLU A 105 15.97 18.78 -12.17
C GLU A 105 17.19 18.21 -11.43
N LYS A 106 17.06 17.99 -10.12
CA LYS A 106 18.15 17.44 -9.28
C LYS A 106 18.50 16.00 -9.67
N ILE A 107 17.53 15.19 -10.08
CA ILE A 107 17.79 13.84 -10.61
C ILE A 107 18.53 13.92 -11.94
N SER A 108 18.10 14.80 -12.85
CA SER A 108 18.71 14.95 -14.18
C SER A 108 20.19 15.34 -14.09
N ILE A 109 20.53 16.28 -13.20
CA ILE A 109 21.91 16.72 -12.96
C ILE A 109 22.79 15.58 -12.42
N LYS A 110 22.23 14.66 -11.65
CA LYS A 110 22.99 13.56 -11.04
C LYS A 110 23.30 12.41 -12.02
N ASN A 111 22.47 12.23 -13.05
CA ASN A 111 22.65 11.21 -14.09
C ASN A 111 23.51 11.69 -15.28
N GLY A 112 23.80 12.99 -15.36
CA GLY A 112 24.66 13.60 -16.40
C GLY A 112 26.15 13.69 -16.04
N LYS A 113 26.61 12.99 -14.98
CA LYS A 113 28.01 12.86 -14.59
C LYS A 113 28.42 11.41 -14.48
#